data_AF-A0A914SL05-F1
#
_entry.id   AF-A0A914SL05-F1
#
_cell.length_a   1.000
_cell.length_b   1.000
_cell.length_c   1.000
_cell.angle_alpha   90.00
_cell.angle_beta   90.00
_cell.angle_gamma   90.00
#
_symmetry.space_group_name_H-M   'P 1'
#
loop_
_entity.id
_entity.type
_entity.pdbx_description
1 polymer ?
#
loop_
_entity_poly.entity_id
_entity_poly.type
_entity_poly.pdbx_seq_one_letter_code
_entity_poly.pdbx_strand_id
1 'polypeptide(L)'
;MKYKAFVKAQSEHSHSADITKMEKDAAFSFLGLLGGGEKSTSKNSISGKTCFEEHTQYTTIETKGGSDVRKILNAKDADAVSSMDNIVGLEQEGIPIYTLIHRDHFPEKKYDTFTLFKVQQLIFNATKEYYEENTVYGCTDPTAENFDYQANYDEGESCKATKLDFFSMGFFKES
;
A
#
# COMPACT_ATOMS: atom_id res chain seq x y z
N MET A 1 -0.06 14.87 4.59
CA MET A 1 1.19 14.29 5.13
C MET A 1 0.85 12.94 5.77
N LYS A 2 1.66 11.90 5.55
CA LYS A 2 1.48 10.56 6.10
C LYS A 2 2.74 10.17 6.86
N TYR A 3 2.59 9.83 8.14
CA TYR A 3 3.64 9.27 8.97
C TYR A 3 3.45 7.75 9.02
N LYS A 4 4.49 7.00 8.66
CA LYS A 4 4.50 5.53 8.77
C LYS A 4 5.62 5.13 9.71
N ALA A 5 5.28 4.38 10.76
CA ALA A 5 6.25 3.75 11.64
C ALA A 5 6.24 2.24 11.38
N PHE A 6 7.42 1.67 11.17
CA PHE A 6 7.60 0.24 10.98
C PHE A 6 8.15 -0.33 12.28
N VAL A 7 7.30 -1.08 12.97
CA VAL A 7 7.59 -1.66 14.28
C VAL A 7 7.87 -3.15 14.09
N LYS A 8 8.82 -3.71 14.84
CA LYS A 8 9.04 -5.15 14.86
C LYS A 8 7.71 -5.86 15.15
N ALA A 9 7.42 -6.90 14.39
CA ALA A 9 6.34 -7.84 14.73
C ALA A 9 6.73 -8.60 15.99
N GLN A 10 6.63 -7.95 17.15
CA GLN A 10 6.65 -8.63 18.43
C GLN A 10 5.20 -8.83 18.87
N SER A 11 4.81 -10.10 18.88
CA SER A 11 3.62 -10.68 19.49
C SER A 11 2.28 -10.42 18.79
N GLU A 12 1.81 -11.47 18.09
CA GLU A 12 0.38 -11.82 17.98
C GLU A 12 -0.30 -12.07 19.35
N HIS A 13 0.34 -11.66 20.46
CA HIS A 13 -0.07 -11.79 21.85
C HIS A 13 0.07 -10.45 22.62
N SER A 14 0.22 -9.31 21.93
CA SER A 14 0.09 -8.01 22.59
C SER A 14 -1.37 -7.75 22.91
N HIS A 15 -1.68 -7.47 24.18
CA HIS A 15 -3.01 -7.06 24.58
C HIS A 15 -3.41 -5.79 23.81
N SER A 16 -4.70 -5.62 23.52
CA SER A 16 -5.25 -4.40 22.88
C SER A 16 -4.80 -3.09 23.60
N ALA A 17 -4.54 -3.17 24.90
CA ALA A 17 -3.98 -2.07 25.69
C ALA A 17 -2.56 -1.64 25.25
N ASP A 18 -1.71 -2.55 24.77
CA ASP A 18 -0.36 -2.25 24.32
C ASP A 18 -0.35 -1.63 22.91
N ILE A 19 -1.24 -2.09 22.02
CA ILE A 19 -1.42 -1.51 20.68
C ILE A 19 -1.87 -0.06 20.79
N THR A 20 -2.90 0.21 21.60
CA THR A 20 -3.41 1.57 21.80
C THR A 20 -2.39 2.50 22.46
N LYS A 21 -1.48 1.95 23.29
CA LYS A 21 -0.35 2.70 23.84
C LYS A 21 0.67 3.04 22.76
N MET A 22 1.04 2.09 21.91
CA MET A 22 1.95 2.32 20.78
C MET A 22 1.40 3.35 19.78
N GLU A 23 0.11 3.31 19.47
CA GLU A 23 -0.54 4.29 18.59
C GLU A 23 -0.48 5.71 19.16
N LYS A 24 -0.73 5.87 20.47
CA LYS A 24 -0.61 7.16 21.15
C LYS A 24 0.82 7.67 21.12
N ASP A 25 1.78 6.82 21.49
CA ASP A 25 3.21 7.17 21.49
C ASP A 25 3.68 7.55 20.07
N ALA A 26 3.20 6.85 19.04
CA ALA A 26 3.47 7.18 17.63
C ALA A 26 2.88 8.54 17.22
N ALA A 27 1.65 8.85 17.65
CA ALA A 27 1.01 10.14 17.39
C ALA A 27 1.77 11.29 18.08
N PHE A 28 2.21 11.09 19.33
CA PHE A 28 3.05 12.06 20.03
C PHE A 28 4.41 12.26 19.36
N SER A 29 5.05 11.17 18.90
CA SER A 29 6.29 11.24 18.13
C SER A 29 6.12 12.09 16.86
N PHE A 30 5.03 11.89 16.12
CA PHE A 30 4.70 12.69 14.95
C PHE A 30 4.46 14.18 15.28
N LEU A 31 3.68 14.47 16.31
CA LEU A 31 3.40 15.87 16.73
C LEU A 31 4.68 16.59 17.21
N GLY A 32 5.59 15.86 17.86
CA GLY A 32 6.91 16.36 18.23
C GLY A 32 7.74 16.81 17.03
N LEU A 33 7.63 16.13 15.89
CA LEU A 33 8.31 16.49 14.64
C LEU A 33 7.77 17.76 13.99
N LEU A 34 6.48 18.08 14.19
CA LEU A 34 5.83 19.28 13.64
C LEU A 34 5.98 20.53 14.51
N GLY A 35 6.81 20.48 15.56
CA GLY A 35 7.00 21.62 16.47
C GLY A 35 5.81 21.93 17.38
N GLY A 36 4.73 21.14 17.31
CA GLY A 36 3.49 21.29 18.10
C GLY A 36 3.53 20.61 19.47
N GLY A 37 4.71 20.46 20.07
CA GLY A 37 4.86 19.93 21.42
C GLY A 37 4.98 21.06 22.44
N GLU A 38 3.89 21.36 23.15
CA GLU A 38 4.04 21.76 24.54
C GLU A 38 4.93 20.70 25.22
N LYS A 39 5.93 21.16 25.98
CA LYS A 39 6.62 20.33 26.97
C LYS A 39 5.67 20.02 28.13
N SER A 40 4.56 19.35 27.84
CA SER A 40 3.59 18.93 28.84
C SER A 40 4.02 17.56 29.35
N THR A 41 4.89 17.62 30.36
CA THR A 41 4.77 16.87 31.62
C THR A 41 3.79 15.69 31.60
N SER A 42 4.18 14.58 30.97
CA SER A 42 4.02 13.30 31.66
C SER A 42 5.28 13.11 32.48
N LYS A 43 5.19 13.46 33.78
CA LYS A 43 6.08 12.89 34.79
C LYS A 43 5.76 11.40 34.89
N ASN A 44 6.21 10.65 33.90
CA ASN A 44 6.62 9.27 34.02
C ASN A 44 7.86 9.11 33.14
N SER A 45 8.89 9.92 33.42
CA SER A 45 10.27 9.47 33.25
C SER A 45 10.48 8.31 34.22
N ILE A 46 9.99 7.13 33.85
CA ILE A 46 10.87 5.97 33.96
C ILE A 46 11.92 6.23 32.88
N SER A 47 13.19 6.18 33.27
CA SER A 47 14.38 6.38 32.45
C SER A 47 14.54 5.34 31.32
N GLY A 48 13.45 4.83 30.75
CA GLY A 48 13.38 3.83 29.70
C GLY A 48 12.72 4.40 28.45
N LYS A 49 13.15 3.91 27.29
CA LYS A 49 12.52 4.18 26.00
C LYS A 49 11.04 3.80 26.07
N THR A 50 10.18 4.52 25.34
CA THR A 50 8.79 4.09 25.21
C THR A 50 8.72 2.74 24.50
N CYS A 51 7.65 1.98 24.72
CA CYS A 51 7.44 0.69 24.03
C CYS A 51 7.49 0.87 22.51
N PHE A 52 6.98 2.01 22.03
CA PHE A 52 7.08 2.42 20.64
C PHE A 52 8.54 2.65 20.18
N GLU A 53 9.33 3.45 20.91
CA GLU A 53 10.74 3.73 20.56
C GLU A 53 11.65 2.49 20.61
N GLU A 54 11.33 1.53 21.47
CA GLU A 54 12.10 0.30 21.62
C GLU A 54 11.89 -0.67 20.45
N HIS A 55 10.67 -0.74 19.92
CA HIS A 55 10.29 -1.70 18.88
C HIS A 55 10.26 -1.09 17.48
N THR A 56 10.35 0.23 17.35
CA THR A 56 10.42 0.91 16.05
C THR A 56 11.75 0.59 15.35
N GLN A 57 11.66 0.06 14.12
CA GLN A 57 12.81 -0.16 13.25
C GLN A 57 13.17 1.11 12.49
N TYR A 58 12.17 1.73 11.84
CA TYR A 58 12.34 2.98 11.11
C TYR A 58 11.01 3.70 10.94
N THR A 59 11.09 5.00 10.67
CA THR A 59 9.93 5.87 10.46
C THR A 59 10.09 6.65 9.16
N THR A 60 9.00 6.87 8.45
CA THR A 60 9.00 7.64 7.21
C THR A 60 7.91 8.72 7.25
N ILE A 61 8.20 9.87 6.65
CA ILE A 61 7.22 10.95 6.43
C ILE A 61 7.09 11.15 4.94
N GLU A 62 5.87 11.03 4.45
CA GLU A 62 5.50 11.27 3.06
C GLU A 62 4.53 12.44 2.98
N THR A 63 4.85 13.47 2.21
CA THR A 63 3.91 14.55 1.88
C THR A 63 3.44 14.38 0.44
N LYS A 64 2.12 14.45 0.25
CA LYS A 64 1.49 14.48 -1.07
C LYS A 64 0.88 15.87 -1.24
N GLY A 65 1.38 16.63 -2.22
CA GLY A 65 1.00 18.02 -2.44
C GLY A 65 1.41 18.97 -1.30
N GLY A 66 1.02 20.23 -1.43
CA GLY A 66 1.27 21.30 -0.46
C GLY A 66 2.70 21.83 -0.46
N SER A 67 3.04 22.54 0.62
CA SER A 67 4.34 23.18 0.82
C SER A 67 5.44 22.15 1.13
N ASP A 68 6.70 22.53 0.89
CA ASP A 68 7.88 21.69 1.18
C ASP A 68 7.91 21.24 2.65
N VAL A 69 7.95 19.91 2.85
CA VAL A 69 7.99 19.27 4.17
C VAL A 69 9.15 19.74 5.04
N ARG A 70 10.30 20.08 4.45
CA ARG A 70 11.46 20.58 5.21
C ARG A 70 11.20 21.96 5.80
N LYS A 71 10.37 22.78 5.15
CA LYS A 71 9.94 24.07 5.70
C LYS A 71 8.96 23.82 6.84
N ILE A 72 8.00 22.90 6.68
CA ILE A 72 7.03 22.56 7.74
C ILE A 72 7.73 22.02 9.00
N LEU A 73 8.76 21.19 8.84
CA LEU A 73 9.49 20.59 9.96
C LEU A 73 10.46 21.57 10.65
N ASN A 74 11.02 22.54 9.91
CA ASN A 74 12.01 23.47 10.44
C ASN A 74 11.44 24.85 10.83
N ALA A 75 10.24 25.19 10.37
CA ALA A 75 9.69 26.53 10.52
C ALA A 75 8.72 26.62 11.70
N LYS A 76 8.95 27.64 12.53
CA LYS A 76 7.96 28.27 13.41
C LYS A 76 6.95 29.11 12.61
N ASP A 77 6.76 28.84 11.32
CA ASP A 77 5.97 29.67 10.44
C ASP A 77 4.57 29.09 10.34
N ALA A 78 3.66 29.68 11.11
CA ALA A 78 2.22 29.43 11.05
C ALA A 78 1.60 29.71 9.66
N ASP A 79 2.36 30.32 8.74
CA ASP A 79 1.92 30.72 7.40
C ASP A 79 2.33 29.73 6.29
N ALA A 80 2.93 28.58 6.61
CA ALA A 80 3.36 27.59 5.61
C ALA A 80 2.21 26.79 4.96
N VAL A 81 0.96 27.06 5.35
CA VAL A 81 -0.22 26.28 4.95
C VAL A 81 -1.14 27.12 4.08
N SER A 82 -0.87 27.09 2.76
CA SER A 82 -1.87 27.00 1.67
C SER A 82 -1.27 27.62 0.39
N SER A 83 -0.58 26.82 -0.42
CA SER A 83 -0.49 27.14 -1.85
C SER A 83 -1.45 26.22 -2.58
N MET A 84 -2.51 26.80 -3.13
CA MET A 84 -3.44 26.12 -4.05
C MET A 84 -2.75 25.63 -5.33
N ASP A 85 -1.49 26.03 -5.53
CA ASP A 85 -0.67 25.68 -6.68
C ASP A 85 -0.10 24.25 -6.65
N ASN A 86 -0.17 23.54 -5.52
CA ASN A 86 0.35 22.18 -5.38
C ASN A 86 -0.68 21.19 -4.78
N ILE A 87 -1.87 21.13 -5.38
CA ILE A 87 -2.91 20.19 -4.98
C ILE A 87 -2.71 18.87 -5.73
N VAL A 88 -2.87 17.76 -5.01
CA VAL A 88 -2.86 16.41 -5.59
C VAL A 88 -4.09 15.63 -5.15
N GLY A 89 -4.62 14.79 -6.03
CA GLY A 89 -5.68 13.85 -5.66
C GLY A 89 -5.15 12.84 -4.64
N LEU A 90 -5.80 12.74 -3.49
CA LEU A 90 -5.42 11.79 -2.44
C LEU A 90 -6.05 10.42 -2.66
N GLU A 91 -7.27 10.42 -3.16
CA GLU A 91 -8.06 9.24 -3.46
C GLU A 91 -8.59 9.38 -4.89
N GLN A 92 -8.48 8.30 -5.66
CA GLN A 92 -9.00 8.23 -7.00
C GLN A 92 -9.92 7.03 -7.06
N GLU A 93 -11.22 7.30 -7.22
CA GLU A 93 -12.18 6.29 -7.63
C GLU A 93 -12.24 6.27 -9.15
N GLY A 94 -12.36 5.08 -9.72
CA GLY A 94 -12.34 4.89 -11.16
C GLY A 94 -13.25 3.76 -11.59
N ILE A 95 -13.62 3.80 -12.87
CA ILE A 95 -14.33 2.72 -13.55
C ILE A 95 -13.37 2.04 -14.53
N PRO A 96 -13.54 0.74 -14.82
CA PRO A 96 -12.66 0.04 -15.76
C PRO A 96 -12.70 0.69 -17.15
N ILE A 97 -11.55 0.77 -17.82
CA ILE A 97 -11.40 1.50 -19.09
C ILE A 97 -12.36 1.02 -20.20
N TYR A 98 -12.69 -0.27 -20.26
CA TYR A 98 -13.64 -0.82 -21.24
C TYR A 98 -15.07 -0.26 -21.06
N THR A 99 -15.42 0.23 -19.87
CA THR A 99 -16.73 0.84 -19.61
C THR A 99 -16.87 2.23 -20.25
N LEU A 100 -15.74 2.88 -20.57
CA LEU A 100 -15.73 4.18 -21.26
C LEU A 100 -16.11 4.05 -22.74
N ILE A 101 -16.04 2.86 -23.32
CA ILE A 101 -16.45 2.58 -24.71
C ILE A 101 -17.98 2.50 -24.77
N HIS A 102 -18.62 3.65 -24.72
CA HIS A 102 -20.07 3.80 -24.82
C HIS A 102 -20.46 4.75 -25.94
N ARG A 103 -21.61 4.52 -26.58
CA ARG A 103 -22.09 5.30 -27.73
C ARG A 103 -22.12 6.81 -27.46
N ASP A 104 -22.45 7.19 -26.23
CA ASP A 104 -22.58 8.59 -25.81
C ASP A 104 -21.25 9.35 -25.76
N HIS A 105 -20.12 8.62 -25.71
CA HIS A 105 -18.78 9.21 -25.67
C HIS A 105 -18.13 9.36 -27.06
N PHE A 106 -18.78 8.88 -28.13
CA PHE A 106 -18.24 8.98 -29.49
C PHE A 106 -19.02 10.02 -30.30
N PRO A 107 -18.39 11.15 -30.67
CA PRO A 107 -19.04 12.18 -31.46
C PRO A 107 -19.27 11.66 -32.88
N GLU A 108 -20.52 11.81 -33.33
CA GLU A 108 -21.06 11.31 -34.59
C GLU A 108 -21.31 9.80 -34.60
N LYS A 109 -22.55 9.42 -34.94
CA LYS A 109 -23.05 8.05 -35.11
C LYS A 109 -22.35 7.27 -36.26
N LYS A 110 -21.06 7.51 -36.49
CA LYS A 110 -20.20 6.86 -37.48
C LYS A 110 -19.93 5.40 -37.14
N TYR A 111 -19.99 5.03 -35.87
CA TYR A 111 -19.68 3.67 -35.43
C TYR A 111 -20.95 2.90 -35.09
N ASP A 112 -21.07 1.72 -35.68
CA ASP A 112 -22.12 0.76 -35.36
C ASP A 112 -21.94 0.20 -33.94
N THR A 113 -23.05 -0.11 -33.28
CA THR A 113 -23.09 -0.65 -31.91
C THR A 113 -22.26 -1.94 -31.81
N PHE A 114 -22.30 -2.79 -32.84
CA PHE A 114 -21.51 -4.01 -32.89
C PHE A 114 -20.00 -3.76 -32.93
N THR A 115 -19.58 -2.68 -33.62
CA THR A 115 -18.17 -2.29 -33.67
C THR A 115 -17.69 -1.80 -32.30
N LEU A 116 -18.50 -0.99 -31.62
CA LEU A 116 -18.20 -0.54 -30.26
C LEU A 116 -18.13 -1.72 -29.27
N PHE A 117 -19.05 -2.67 -29.36
CA PHE A 117 -19.02 -3.88 -28.53
C PHE A 117 -17.74 -4.71 -28.77
N LYS A 118 -17.32 -4.87 -30.03
CA LYS A 118 -16.06 -5.55 -30.35
C LYS A 118 -14.86 -4.87 -29.71
N VAL A 119 -14.77 -3.54 -29.82
CA VAL A 119 -13.68 -2.76 -29.21
C VAL A 119 -13.70 -2.90 -27.70
N GLN A 120 -14.87 -2.83 -27.08
CA GLN A 120 -15.04 -3.03 -25.65
C GLN A 120 -14.53 -4.41 -25.19
N GLN A 121 -14.87 -5.48 -25.92
CA GLN A 121 -14.40 -6.84 -25.62
C GLN A 121 -12.89 -6.99 -25.81
N LEU A 122 -12.32 -6.38 -26.85
CA LEU A 122 -10.87 -6.38 -27.07
C LEU A 122 -10.14 -5.72 -25.90
N ILE A 123 -10.62 -4.57 -25.43
CA ILE A 123 -10.02 -3.87 -24.29
C ILE A 123 -10.22 -4.65 -23.00
N PHE A 124 -11.39 -5.26 -22.79
CA PHE A 124 -11.65 -6.11 -21.63
C PHE A 124 -10.68 -7.29 -21.58
N ASN A 125 -10.53 -8.03 -22.68
CA ASN A 125 -9.62 -9.17 -22.75
C ASN A 125 -8.16 -8.74 -22.57
N ALA A 126 -7.71 -7.67 -23.24
CA ALA A 126 -6.35 -7.16 -23.06
C ALA A 126 -6.08 -6.71 -21.61
N THR A 127 -7.06 -6.10 -20.95
CA THR A 127 -6.95 -5.71 -19.54
C THR A 127 -6.86 -6.94 -18.64
N LYS A 128 -7.68 -7.96 -18.92
CA LYS A 128 -7.66 -9.22 -18.18
C LYS A 128 -6.31 -9.94 -18.32
N GLU A 129 -5.82 -10.10 -19.55
CA GLU A 129 -4.52 -10.71 -19.85
C GLU A 129 -3.38 -9.98 -19.13
N TYR A 130 -3.41 -8.64 -19.09
CA TYR A 130 -2.41 -7.87 -18.35
C TYR A 130 -2.35 -8.26 -16.87
N TYR A 131 -3.49 -8.45 -16.18
CA TYR A 131 -3.48 -8.84 -14.78
C TYR A 131 -3.07 -10.31 -14.58
N GLU A 132 -3.50 -11.21 -15.47
CA GLU A 132 -3.14 -12.63 -15.40
C GLU A 132 -1.61 -12.82 -15.56
N GLU A 133 -0.98 -12.13 -16.51
CA GLU A 133 0.47 -12.19 -16.74
C GLU A 133 1.31 -11.55 -15.61
N ASN A 134 0.72 -10.63 -14.83
CA ASN A 134 1.38 -10.00 -13.68
C ASN A 134 1.03 -10.67 -12.34
N THR A 135 0.29 -11.78 -12.37
CA THR A 135 -0.04 -12.55 -11.16
C THR A 135 1.03 -13.63 -10.96
N VAL A 136 1.73 -13.55 -9.83
CA VAL A 136 2.71 -14.55 -9.41
C VAL A 136 2.08 -15.36 -8.29
N TYR A 137 1.76 -16.61 -8.61
CA TYR A 137 1.13 -17.55 -7.67
C TYR A 137 2.16 -18.11 -6.68
N GLY A 138 1.79 -18.16 -5.40
CA GLY A 138 2.60 -18.81 -4.38
C GLY A 138 2.13 -18.47 -2.97
N CYS A 139 2.83 -19.00 -1.97
CA CYS A 139 2.49 -18.76 -0.57
C CYS A 139 2.91 -17.34 -0.16
N THR A 140 1.95 -16.53 0.29
CA THR A 140 2.20 -15.13 0.73
C THR A 140 2.34 -14.99 2.25
N ASP A 141 2.15 -16.08 3.00
CA ASP A 141 2.33 -16.11 4.45
C ASP A 141 3.83 -16.15 4.82
N PRO A 142 4.39 -15.11 5.45
CA PRO A 142 5.81 -15.06 5.81
C PRO A 142 6.20 -16.05 6.92
N THR A 143 5.23 -16.69 7.58
CA THR A 143 5.47 -17.71 8.62
C THR A 143 5.50 -19.13 8.07
N ALA A 144 5.07 -19.35 6.82
CA ALA A 144 5.05 -20.65 6.17
C ALA A 144 6.45 -21.08 5.71
N GLU A 145 6.73 -22.39 5.75
CA GLU A 145 8.03 -22.95 5.33
C GLU A 145 8.31 -22.77 3.84
N ASN A 146 7.26 -22.69 3.02
CA ASN A 146 7.34 -22.51 1.57
C ASN A 146 6.94 -21.12 1.11
N PHE A 147 7.11 -20.11 1.97
CA PHE A 147 6.92 -18.70 1.62
C PHE A 147 7.69 -18.31 0.36
N ASP A 148 6.99 -17.67 -0.58
CA ASP A 148 7.57 -17.09 -1.79
C ASP A 148 7.44 -15.58 -1.77
N TYR A 149 8.58 -14.88 -1.63
CA TYR A 149 8.63 -13.42 -1.58
C TYR A 149 8.28 -12.74 -2.92
N GLN A 150 8.22 -13.50 -4.03
CA GLN A 150 7.79 -12.98 -5.33
C GLN A 150 6.28 -13.17 -5.55
N ALA A 151 5.63 -14.03 -4.77
CA ALA A 151 4.20 -14.27 -4.90
C ALA A 151 3.38 -13.04 -4.48
N ASN A 152 2.39 -12.70 -5.29
CA ASN A 152 1.43 -11.63 -5.02
C ASN A 152 -0.02 -12.14 -4.91
N TYR A 153 -0.23 -13.44 -5.13
CA TYR A 153 -1.54 -14.08 -5.04
C TYR A 153 -1.42 -15.49 -4.45
N ASP A 154 -2.21 -15.75 -3.41
CA ASP A 154 -2.25 -17.02 -2.69
C ASP A 154 -3.63 -17.66 -2.82
N GLU A 155 -3.66 -18.91 -3.31
CA GLU A 155 -4.88 -19.71 -3.45
C GLU A 155 -5.26 -20.47 -2.16
N GLY A 156 -4.60 -20.18 -1.04
CA GLY A 156 -4.94 -20.65 0.31
C GLY A 156 -4.47 -22.07 0.65
N GLU A 157 -4.34 -22.94 -0.35
CA GLU A 157 -3.72 -24.28 -0.19
C GLU A 157 -2.22 -24.28 -0.51
N SER A 158 -1.72 -23.19 -1.10
CA SER A 158 -0.32 -23.09 -1.52
C SER A 158 0.65 -23.15 -0.33
N CYS A 159 0.30 -22.55 0.82
CA CYS A 159 1.14 -22.52 2.03
C CYS A 159 1.16 -23.82 2.85
N LYS A 160 0.38 -24.84 2.46
CA LYS A 160 0.29 -26.13 3.19
C LYS A 160 1.02 -27.27 2.48
N ALA A 161 1.81 -26.96 1.46
CA ALA A 161 2.32 -27.95 0.52
C ALA A 161 3.26 -28.98 1.18
N THR A 162 2.88 -30.26 1.11
CA THR A 162 3.77 -31.40 1.39
C THR A 162 4.68 -31.63 0.19
N LYS A 163 5.99 -31.68 0.39
CA LYS A 163 6.96 -31.95 -0.68
C LYS A 163 6.68 -33.31 -1.34
N LEU A 164 6.34 -33.30 -2.63
CA LEU A 164 6.19 -34.50 -3.46
C LEU A 164 7.32 -34.53 -4.49
N ASP A 165 8.13 -35.58 -4.45
CA ASP A 165 9.21 -35.79 -5.42
C ASP A 165 8.64 -36.44 -6.69
N PHE A 166 8.54 -35.68 -7.78
CA PHE A 166 8.13 -36.18 -9.10
C PHE A 166 9.34 -36.31 -10.03
N PHE A 167 9.51 -37.47 -10.67
CA PHE A 167 10.49 -37.67 -11.73
C PHE A 167 9.85 -37.42 -13.10
N SER A 168 10.33 -36.40 -13.82
CA SER A 168 9.90 -36.11 -15.19
C SER A 168 10.83 -36.76 -16.21
N MET A 169 10.28 -37.48 -17.19
CA MET A 169 11.02 -38.15 -18.27
C MET A 169 11.42 -37.22 -19.44
N GLY A 170 11.22 -35.91 -19.27
CA GLY A 170 11.55 -34.89 -20.28
C GLY A 170 10.45 -34.71 -21.35
N PHE A 171 10.52 -33.57 -22.05
CA PHE A 171 9.63 -33.23 -23.15
C PHE A 171 10.43 -33.18 -24.46
N PHE A 172 9.89 -33.76 -25.54
CA PHE A 172 10.47 -33.69 -26.88
C PHE A 172 9.54 -32.89 -27.80
N LYS A 173 10.13 -32.04 -28.66
CA LYS A 173 9.42 -31.29 -29.70
C LYS A 173 9.79 -31.86 -31.06
N GLU A 174 8.78 -32.25 -31.83
CA GLU A 174 8.97 -32.69 -33.21
C GLU A 174 9.16 -31.46 -34.13
N SER A 175 10.09 -31.57 -35.07
CA SER A 175 10.51 -30.51 -36.00
C SER A 175 9.66 -30.46 -37.26
#